data_AF-A0A3S0B5T6-F1
#
_entry.id   AF-A0A3S0B5T6-F1
#
_cell.length_a   1.000
_cell.length_b   1.000
_cell.length_c   1.000
_cell.angle_alpha   90.00
_cell.angle_beta   90.00
_cell.angle_gamma   90.00
#
_symmetry.space_group_name_H-M   'P 1'
#
loop_
_entity.id
_entity.type
_entity.pdbx_description
1 polymer ?
#
loop_
_entity_poly.entity_id
_entity_poly.type
_entity_poly.pdbx_seq_one_letter_code
_entity_poly.pdbx_strand_id
1 'polypeptide(L)'
;MKKSILLFAFVTFSLFSCSSSDDNNSSIDTTQLVGTWFLESAKLDGEEVGSSDEANFTSNGRVFYTYYNFGTNGQDITENADYTLNGNTITKIVLSF
;
A
#
# COMPACT_ATOMS: atom_id res chain seq x y z
N MET A 1 9.07 -68.42 -1.08
CA MET A 1 10.19 -67.58 -1.56
C MET A 1 10.39 -66.42 -0.60
N LYS A 2 11.64 -66.03 -0.39
CA LYS A 2 12.14 -65.26 0.77
C LYS A 2 11.73 -63.79 0.68
N LYS A 3 11.41 -63.19 1.83
CA LYS A 3 11.06 -61.77 2.01
C LYS A 3 12.29 -60.89 1.73
N SER A 4 12.14 -59.86 0.92
CA SER A 4 13.03 -58.69 0.91
C SER A 4 12.19 -57.43 0.82
N ILE A 5 12.00 -56.81 1.99
CA ILE A 5 11.64 -55.42 2.14
C ILE A 5 12.92 -54.62 1.84
N LEU A 6 12.86 -53.69 0.88
CA LEU A 6 13.86 -52.62 0.79
C LEU A 6 13.14 -51.30 0.54
N LEU A 7 13.10 -50.52 1.61
CA LEU A 7 12.58 -49.19 1.77
C LEU A 7 13.61 -48.21 1.18
N PHE A 8 13.27 -47.49 0.11
CA PHE A 8 13.99 -46.28 -0.29
C PHE A 8 13.09 -45.07 -0.06
N ALA A 9 13.13 -44.59 1.18
CA ALA A 9 12.78 -43.23 1.54
C ALA A 9 14.00 -42.32 1.27
N PHE A 10 13.73 -41.01 1.18
CA PHE A 10 14.65 -39.87 1.02
C PHE A 10 14.95 -39.40 -0.42
N VAL A 11 14.09 -38.52 -0.95
CA VAL A 11 14.52 -37.19 -1.43
C VAL A 11 13.39 -36.19 -1.15
N THR A 12 13.26 -35.78 0.12
CA THR A 12 12.56 -34.55 0.51
C THR A 12 13.59 -33.61 1.11
N PHE A 13 14.38 -32.96 0.25
CA PHE A 13 15.30 -31.90 0.66
C PHE A 13 15.59 -30.97 -0.53
N SER A 14 14.57 -30.28 -1.00
CA SER A 14 14.72 -28.97 -1.65
C SER A 14 14.18 -27.91 -0.69
N LEU A 15 14.86 -27.84 0.45
CA LEU A 15 14.75 -26.76 1.41
C LEU A 15 15.30 -25.47 0.79
N PHE A 16 14.51 -24.41 0.92
CA PHE A 16 14.92 -23.01 1.07
C PHE A 16 15.93 -22.45 0.04
N SER A 17 15.43 -22.00 -1.11
CA SER A 17 16.00 -20.83 -1.78
C SER A 17 15.11 -19.62 -1.51
N CYS A 18 15.17 -19.12 -0.29
CA CYS A 18 14.83 -17.73 0.02
C CYS A 18 16.13 -17.13 0.57
N SER A 19 17.07 -16.88 -0.34
CA SER A 19 18.39 -16.33 -0.03
C SER A 19 18.54 -14.99 -0.72
N SER A 20 17.98 -13.97 -0.09
CA SER A 20 18.54 -12.63 0.03
C SER A 20 17.56 -11.80 0.85
N SER A 21 17.62 -11.92 2.18
CA SER A 21 17.15 -10.84 3.05
C SER A 21 18.17 -9.70 2.91
N ASP A 22 18.11 -8.99 1.79
CA ASP A 22 18.58 -7.62 1.72
C ASP A 22 17.55 -6.80 2.48
N ASP A 23 17.61 -6.89 3.82
CA ASP A 23 16.91 -5.98 4.71
C ASP A 23 17.61 -4.62 4.61
N ASN A 24 17.47 -3.96 3.47
CA ASN A 24 17.64 -2.52 3.37
C ASN A 24 16.52 -1.90 4.21
N ASN A 25 16.72 -1.89 5.53
CA ASN A 25 15.85 -1.24 6.48
C ASN A 25 16.04 0.26 6.35
N SER A 26 15.61 0.83 5.22
CA SER A 26 15.37 2.25 5.12
C SER A 26 14.23 2.57 6.08
N SER A 27 14.58 3.13 7.24
CA SER A 27 13.59 3.65 8.17
C SER A 27 12.80 4.73 7.44
N ILE A 28 11.50 4.53 7.26
CA ILE A 28 10.62 5.53 6.68
C ILE A 28 10.48 6.68 7.67
N ASP A 29 10.88 7.88 7.26
CA ASP A 29 10.65 9.10 8.02
C ASP A 29 9.20 9.56 7.80
N THR A 30 8.32 9.17 8.72
CA THR A 30 6.89 9.51 8.66
C THR A 30 6.63 11.01 8.82
N THR A 31 7.62 11.80 9.26
CA THR A 31 7.47 13.27 9.35
C THR A 31 7.39 13.92 7.97
N GLN A 32 7.90 13.26 6.93
CA GLN A 32 7.89 13.77 5.55
C GLN A 32 6.54 13.56 4.84
N LEU A 33 5.61 12.80 5.42
CA LEU A 33 4.28 12.59 4.84
C LEU A 33 3.46 13.89 4.82
N VAL A 34 3.60 14.72 5.86
CA VAL A 34 2.85 15.97 6.03
C VAL A 34 3.22 16.94 4.90
N GLY A 35 2.24 17.29 4.08
CA GLY A 35 2.44 18.09 2.89
C GLY A 35 1.34 17.87 1.85
N THR A 36 1.54 18.52 0.70
CA THR A 36 0.65 18.41 -0.46
C THR A 36 1.31 17.56 -1.54
N TRP A 37 0.57 16.57 -2.02
CA TRP A 37 1.00 15.61 -3.03
C TRP A 37 0.07 15.70 -4.23
N PHE A 38 0.63 15.83 -5.42
CA PHE A 38 -0.12 15.85 -6.67
C PHE A 38 -0.04 14.49 -7.34
N LEU A 39 -1.17 14.01 -7.86
CA LEU A 39 -1.24 12.77 -8.58
C LEU A 39 -0.49 12.88 -9.90
N GLU A 40 0.47 11.99 -10.11
CA GLU A 40 1.12 11.82 -11.42
C GLU A 40 0.40 10.77 -12.27
N SER A 41 0.09 9.60 -11.67
CA SER A 41 -0.73 8.56 -12.30
C SER A 41 -1.33 7.62 -11.25
N ALA A 42 -2.46 7.00 -11.58
CA ALA A 42 -3.06 5.93 -10.80
C ALA A 42 -3.36 4.75 -11.72
N LYS A 43 -2.98 3.54 -11.29
CA LYS A 43 -3.23 2.30 -12.03
C LYS A 43 -3.80 1.23 -11.14
N LEU A 44 -4.76 0.48 -11.66
CA LEU A 44 -5.29 -0.73 -11.04
C LEU A 44 -5.17 -1.87 -12.05
N ASP A 45 -4.47 -2.94 -11.66
CA ASP A 45 -4.18 -4.08 -12.54
C ASP A 45 -3.50 -3.69 -13.89
N GLY A 46 -2.71 -2.62 -13.87
CA GLY A 46 -1.96 -2.12 -15.03
C GLY A 46 -2.72 -1.09 -15.89
N GLU A 47 -4.03 -0.95 -15.68
CA GLU A 47 -4.88 0.00 -16.40
C GLU A 47 -4.96 1.33 -15.65
N GLU A 48 -4.99 2.43 -16.39
CA GLU A 48 -5.16 3.76 -15.81
C GLU A 48 -6.57 3.94 -15.22
N VAL A 49 -6.62 4.50 -14.02
CA VAL A 49 -7.87 4.76 -13.28
C VAL A 49 -7.90 6.19 -12.78
N GLY A 50 -9.11 6.71 -12.54
CA GLY A 50 -9.28 7.99 -11.86
C GLY A 50 -8.94 7.90 -10.37
N SER A 51 -8.39 8.98 -9.82
CA SER A 51 -8.12 9.17 -8.39
C SER A 51 -8.22 10.67 -8.06
N SER A 52 -8.01 11.05 -6.80
CA SER A 52 -7.89 12.47 -6.42
C SER A 52 -6.65 13.09 -7.06
N ASP A 53 -6.78 14.31 -7.59
CA ASP A 53 -5.67 15.05 -8.20
C ASP A 53 -4.65 15.54 -7.17
N GLU A 54 -5.13 15.84 -5.96
CA GLU A 54 -4.31 16.33 -4.87
C GLU A 54 -4.67 15.63 -3.55
N ALA A 55 -3.64 15.25 -2.77
CA ALA A 55 -3.77 14.80 -1.40
C ALA A 55 -2.97 15.70 -0.45
N ASN A 56 -3.62 16.30 0.55
CA ASN A 56 -2.98 17.11 1.57
C ASN A 56 -3.02 16.39 2.93
N PHE A 57 -1.87 15.93 3.41
CA PHE A 57 -1.72 15.32 4.73
C PHE A 57 -1.30 16.38 5.75
N THR A 58 -1.99 16.42 6.88
CA THR A 58 -1.75 17.41 7.93
C THR A 58 -1.20 16.77 9.20
N SER A 59 -0.41 17.50 9.97
CA SER A 59 0.24 17.01 11.19
C SER A 59 -0.73 16.61 12.31
N ASN A 60 -2.01 17.00 12.22
CA ASN A 60 -3.04 16.64 13.20
C ASN A 60 -3.79 15.34 12.84
N GLY A 61 -3.32 14.58 11.84
CA GLY A 61 -3.92 13.30 11.47
C GLY A 61 -5.13 13.41 10.55
N ARG A 62 -5.27 14.52 9.80
CA ARG A 62 -6.31 14.66 8.76
C ARG A 62 -5.72 14.68 7.37
N VAL A 63 -6.43 14.07 6.43
CA VAL A 63 -6.09 14.11 5.00
C VAL A 63 -7.25 14.72 4.22
N PHE A 64 -6.93 15.55 3.23
CA PHE A 64 -7.86 16.13 2.28
C PHE A 64 -7.54 15.64 0.88
N TYR A 65 -8.56 15.24 0.13
CA TYR A 65 -8.45 14.80 -1.25
C TYR A 65 -9.24 15.74 -2.14
N THR A 66 -8.58 16.41 -3.07
CA THR A 66 -9.21 17.34 -4.01
C THR A 66 -9.28 16.72 -5.40
N TYR A 67 -10.46 16.85 -6.01
CA TYR A 67 -10.78 16.45 -7.38
C TYR A 67 -11.09 17.70 -8.19
N TYR A 68 -10.19 18.07 -9.09
CA TYR A 68 -10.27 19.28 -9.89
C TYR A 68 -11.31 19.12 -11.00
N ASN A 69 -12.17 20.12 -11.17
CA ASN A 69 -13.24 20.14 -12.18
C ASN A 69 -14.19 18.92 -12.17
N PHE A 70 -14.32 18.23 -11.05
CA PHE A 70 -15.11 16.99 -10.94
C PHE A 70 -16.59 17.22 -10.62
N GLY A 71 -16.89 18.26 -9.85
CA GLY A 71 -18.23 18.60 -9.40
C GLY A 71 -19.12 19.21 -10.47
N THR A 72 -20.37 19.53 -10.09
CA THR A 72 -21.34 20.15 -10.98
C THR A 72 -20.77 21.44 -11.58
N ASN A 73 -20.85 21.58 -12.90
CA ASN A 73 -20.27 22.69 -13.67
C ASN A 73 -18.75 22.82 -13.57
N GLY A 74 -18.03 21.73 -13.33
CA GLY A 74 -16.56 21.76 -13.24
C GLY A 74 -16.06 22.42 -11.96
N GLN A 75 -16.82 22.33 -10.86
CA GLN A 75 -16.30 22.74 -9.56
C GLN A 75 -15.30 21.72 -9.02
N ASP A 76 -14.36 22.21 -8.24
CA ASP A 76 -13.49 21.35 -7.44
C ASP A 76 -14.28 20.76 -6.27
N ILE A 77 -14.06 19.47 -6.01
CA ILE A 77 -14.63 18.79 -4.85
C ILE A 77 -13.49 18.40 -3.92
N THR A 78 -13.63 18.69 -2.63
CA THR A 78 -12.68 18.25 -1.60
C THR A 78 -13.39 17.37 -0.58
N GLU A 79 -12.89 16.15 -0.44
CA GLU A 79 -13.26 15.23 0.62
C GLU A 79 -12.20 15.21 1.70
N ASN A 80 -12.54 14.79 2.92
CA ASN A 80 -11.59 14.68 4.00
C ASN A 80 -11.86 13.46 4.87
N ALA A 81 -10.79 12.97 5.52
CA ALA A 81 -10.86 11.87 6.46
C ALA A 81 -9.79 12.03 7.54
N ASP A 82 -10.00 11.35 8.67
CA ASP A 82 -8.94 11.14 9.64
C ASP A 82 -8.04 9.99 9.17
N TYR A 83 -6.76 10.02 9.52
CA TYR A 83 -5.82 8.95 9.25
C TYR A 83 -4.92 8.64 10.44
N THR A 84 -4.44 7.40 10.48
CA THR A 84 -3.43 6.94 11.44
C THR A 84 -2.23 6.35 10.70
N LEU A 85 -1.06 6.43 11.34
CA LEU A 85 0.19 5.85 10.86
C LEU A 85 0.63 4.74 11.79
N ASN A 86 0.92 3.57 11.21
CA ASN A 86 1.55 2.47 11.91
C ASN A 86 2.70 1.94 11.07
N GLY A 87 3.93 2.33 11.43
CA GLY A 87 5.12 2.05 10.62
C GLY A 87 4.99 2.62 9.21
N ASN A 88 4.94 1.73 8.22
CA ASN A 88 4.83 2.04 6.80
C ASN A 88 3.37 2.02 6.27
N THR A 89 2.39 1.88 7.16
CA THR A 89 0.97 1.76 6.80
C THR A 89 0.22 3.03 7.16
N ILE A 90 -0.47 3.62 6.18
CA ILE A 90 -1.46 4.68 6.37
C ILE A 90 -2.85 4.04 6.41
N THR A 91 -3.60 4.26 7.48
CA THR A 91 -5.00 3.82 7.57
C THR A 91 -5.93 5.02 7.56
N LYS A 92 -6.82 5.09 6.57
CA LYS A 92 -7.87 6.10 6.48
C LYS A 92 -9.10 5.65 7.25
N ILE A 93 -9.64 6.52 8.10
CA ILE A 93 -10.89 6.30 8.83
C ILE A 93 -12.00 7.05 8.09
N VAL A 94 -12.84 6.30 7.37
CA VAL A 94 -14.02 6.87 6.70
C VAL A 94 -15.21 6.73 7.64
N LEU A 95 -15.74 7.85 8.12
CA LEU A 95 -16.99 7.87 8.88
C LEU A 95 -18.15 7.96 7.89
N SER A 96 -18.90 6.86 7.73
CA SER A 96 -20.17 6.85 7.00
C SER A 96 -21.25 7.49 7.87
N PHE A 97 -21.88 8.57 7.40
CA PHE A 97 -23.07 9.17 8.02
C PHE A 97 -24.34 8.76 7.27
#